data_AF-A0A963E1A1-F1
#
_entry.id   AF-A0A963E1A1-F1
#
_cell.length_a   1.000
_cell.length_b   1.000
_cell.length_c   1.000
_cell.angle_alpha   90.00
_cell.angle_beta   90.00
_cell.angle_gamma   90.00
#
_symmetry.space_group_name_H-M   'P 1'
#
loop_
_entity.id
_entity.type
_entity.pdbx_description
1 polymer ?
#
loop_
_entity_poly.entity_id
_entity_poly.type
_entity_poly.pdbx_seq_one_letter_code
_entity_poly.pdbx_strand_id
1 'polypeptide(L)'
;MAQLVLLPGKDRSLARRHPWIFAASVDRLRGRARPGDTVDVVAANGRPLAKAAWSPASQIRARVWSFDGEEVIDDAFFKRRIQLAVERRQLLPEAHGEGGLRLIHGESDGLPGLIVDRYGDTLVVQLTATGPEKWRSAIVGALQRATDCARIYERSDSDVRRLEGLEPVSGWLLGEASDEALLIVENGVRIRVDIVAGHKTGFYLDQRDNRLLMRELAAGRAVLNCFCYTGAFSLQALAGGATSVLSIDSSGPALAMAMANLAANPQLDAGRAEWREADVFATLRTLRSDGRRFDLVILDPPKFAPSAAHAEGAARAYRDINVFGFRLLNPGGLLMTYSCSGGIRSEVFQQIVADAAVSAGRDARILRRLSAPADHPVALHFSEGEYLKGLLCQVD
;
A
#
# COMPACT_ATOMS: atom_id res chain seq x y z
N MET A 1 -34.10 11.71 -1.48
CA MET A 1 -32.76 11.47 -0.92
C MET A 1 -32.29 12.76 -0.23
N ALA A 2 -31.46 12.69 0.81
CA ALA A 2 -30.92 13.91 1.43
C ALA A 2 -29.94 14.60 0.47
N GLN A 3 -29.82 15.93 0.54
CA GLN A 3 -28.98 16.72 -0.35
C GLN A 3 -27.83 17.38 0.40
N LEU A 4 -26.60 17.14 -0.02
CA LEU A 4 -25.40 17.81 0.45
C LEU A 4 -25.14 19.05 -0.40
N VAL A 5 -25.34 20.23 0.17
CA VAL A 5 -25.16 21.52 -0.52
C VAL A 5 -23.75 22.03 -0.28
N LEU A 6 -23.04 22.32 -1.37
CA LEU A 6 -21.71 22.91 -1.30
C LEU A 6 -21.76 24.44 -1.18
N LEU A 7 -20.73 25.01 -0.54
CA LEU A 7 -20.52 26.46 -0.51
C LEU A 7 -20.30 27.03 -1.92
N PRO A 8 -20.64 28.31 -2.19
CA PRO A 8 -20.38 28.94 -3.48
C PRO A 8 -18.93 28.79 -3.94
N GLY A 9 -18.73 28.30 -5.17
CA GLY A 9 -17.41 28.10 -5.78
C GLY A 9 -16.60 26.91 -5.27
N LYS A 10 -17.14 26.11 -4.33
CA LYS A 10 -16.50 24.89 -3.81
C LYS A 10 -16.85 23.61 -4.59
N ASP A 11 -17.51 23.75 -5.75
CA ASP A 11 -17.82 22.67 -6.68
C ASP A 11 -16.71 22.39 -7.71
N ARG A 12 -15.64 23.19 -7.73
CA ARG A 12 -14.53 23.07 -8.69
C ARG A 12 -13.78 21.73 -8.64
N SER A 13 -13.59 21.15 -7.45
CA SER A 13 -12.92 19.85 -7.31
C SER A 13 -13.77 18.72 -7.91
N LEU A 14 -15.09 18.74 -7.69
CA LEU A 14 -16.02 17.78 -8.29
C LEU A 14 -16.14 17.97 -9.81
N ALA A 15 -16.06 19.21 -10.32
CA ALA A 15 -16.00 19.46 -11.75
C ALA A 15 -14.76 18.82 -12.41
N ARG A 16 -13.67 18.64 -11.64
CA ARG A 16 -12.46 17.89 -12.02
C ARG A 16 -12.52 16.40 -11.63
N ARG A 17 -13.70 15.93 -11.23
CA ARG A 17 -13.99 14.55 -10.80
C ARG A 17 -13.25 14.08 -9.54
N HIS A 18 -12.76 14.98 -8.69
CA HIS A 18 -12.14 14.58 -7.43
C HIS A 18 -13.14 13.81 -6.54
N PRO A 19 -12.77 12.65 -5.96
CA PRO A 19 -13.74 11.77 -5.28
C PRO A 19 -14.08 12.25 -3.86
N TRP A 20 -13.27 13.13 -3.26
CA TRP A 20 -13.51 13.63 -1.90
C TRP A 20 -14.16 14.99 -1.87
N ILE A 21 -15.10 15.13 -0.93
CA ILE A 21 -15.75 16.38 -0.56
C ILE A 21 -15.34 16.69 0.88
N PHE A 22 -14.52 17.71 1.06
CA PHE A 22 -14.04 18.09 2.40
C PHE A 22 -15.11 18.84 3.20
N ALA A 23 -15.09 18.71 4.53
CA ALA A 23 -16.02 19.38 5.44
C ALA A 23 -16.03 20.90 5.24
N ALA A 24 -14.86 21.51 4.99
CA ALA A 24 -14.72 22.94 4.70
C ALA A 24 -15.34 23.40 3.37
N SER A 25 -15.83 22.48 2.53
CA SER A 25 -16.50 22.77 1.25
C SER A 25 -18.03 22.70 1.34
N VAL A 26 -18.57 22.24 2.46
CA VAL A 26 -20.00 22.00 2.65
C VAL A 26 -20.66 23.19 3.34
N ASP A 27 -21.79 23.63 2.80
CA ASP A 27 -22.66 24.63 3.43
C ASP A 27 -23.59 23.95 4.44
N ARG A 28 -24.41 23.00 3.96
CA ARG A 28 -25.36 22.27 4.80
C ARG A 28 -25.81 20.95 4.17
N LEU A 29 -26.32 20.06 5.02
CA LEU A 29 -27.11 18.90 4.61
C LEU A 29 -28.61 19.26 4.69
N ARG A 30 -29.35 19.15 3.59
CA ARG A 30 -30.82 19.27 3.57
C ARG A 30 -31.45 17.89 3.69
N GLY A 31 -32.31 17.72 4.68
CA GLY A 31 -32.88 16.41 5.04
C GLY A 31 -32.06 15.71 6.13
N ARG A 32 -32.28 14.41 6.31
CA ARG A 32 -31.60 13.58 7.31
C ARG A 32 -30.87 12.44 6.61
N ALA A 33 -29.64 12.18 7.03
CA ALA A 33 -28.81 11.08 6.55
C ALA A 33 -28.04 10.48 7.72
N ARG A 34 -27.98 9.15 7.78
CA ARG A 34 -27.12 8.38 8.68
C ARG A 34 -25.72 8.23 8.06
N PRO A 35 -24.67 7.97 8.87
CA PRO A 35 -23.35 7.63 8.32
C PRO A 35 -23.45 6.54 7.25
N GLY A 36 -22.81 6.76 6.10
CA GLY A 36 -22.80 5.87 4.96
C GLY A 36 -23.99 6.01 4.00
N ASP A 37 -25.05 6.74 4.37
CA ASP A 37 -26.18 6.99 3.47
C ASP A 37 -25.71 7.67 2.18
N THR A 38 -26.25 7.23 1.05
CA THR A 38 -26.08 7.94 -0.23
C THR A 38 -26.87 9.24 -0.19
N VAL A 39 -26.18 10.34 -0.51
CA VAL A 39 -26.75 11.70 -0.63
C VAL A 39 -26.50 12.25 -2.03
N ASP A 40 -27.42 13.07 -2.52
CA ASP A 40 -27.23 13.85 -3.74
C ASP A 40 -26.37 15.08 -3.39
N VAL A 41 -25.33 15.33 -4.18
CA VAL A 41 -24.45 16.50 -4.00
C VAL A 41 -24.86 17.57 -4.99
N VAL A 42 -25.12 18.77 -4.49
CA VAL A 42 -25.56 19.91 -5.29
C VAL A 42 -24.68 21.14 -5.05
N ALA A 43 -24.48 21.94 -6.11
CA ALA A 43 -23.85 23.25 -5.99
C ALA A 43 -24.73 24.23 -5.20
N ALA A 44 -24.18 25.39 -4.83
CA ALA A 44 -24.92 26.43 -4.10
C ALA A 44 -26.20 26.90 -4.83
N ASN A 45 -26.21 26.85 -6.16
CA ASN A 45 -27.37 27.20 -7.00
C ASN A 45 -28.34 26.03 -7.24
N GLY A 46 -28.14 24.88 -6.60
CA GLY A 46 -28.98 23.69 -6.74
C GLY A 46 -28.64 22.76 -7.91
N ARG A 47 -27.64 23.10 -8.73
CA ARG A 47 -27.20 22.24 -9.84
C ARG A 47 -26.68 20.88 -9.31
N PRO A 48 -27.13 19.74 -9.84
CA PRO A 48 -26.63 18.42 -9.43
C PRO A 48 -25.17 18.24 -9.85
N LEU A 49 -24.39 17.58 -8.99
CA LEU A 49 -22.96 17.36 -9.19
C LEU A 49 -22.54 15.89 -9.13
N ALA A 50 -23.07 15.14 -8.16
CA ALA A 50 -22.67 13.76 -7.91
C ALA A 50 -23.64 13.06 -6.92
N LYS A 51 -23.47 11.75 -6.74
CA LYS A 51 -23.97 10.97 -5.60
C LYS A 51 -22.81 10.51 -4.75
N ALA A 52 -22.91 10.66 -3.44
CA ALA A 52 -21.81 10.39 -2.52
C ALA A 52 -22.27 9.72 -1.22
N ALA A 53 -21.38 8.95 -0.58
CA ALA A 53 -21.59 8.45 0.77
C ALA A 53 -21.32 9.55 1.80
N TRP A 54 -22.26 9.76 2.71
CA TRP A 54 -22.18 10.76 3.79
C TRP A 54 -21.34 10.28 4.97
N SER A 55 -20.36 11.08 5.41
CA SER A 55 -19.54 10.81 6.59
C SER A 55 -19.56 11.97 7.59
N PRO A 56 -20.40 11.93 8.65
CA PRO A 56 -20.61 13.05 9.58
C PRO A 56 -19.47 13.23 10.60
N ALA A 57 -18.58 12.26 10.81
CA ALA A 57 -17.43 12.42 11.69
C ALA A 57 -16.15 12.87 10.95
N SER A 58 -16.03 12.52 9.65
CA SER A 58 -14.79 12.72 8.88
C SER A 58 -14.60 14.14 8.36
N GLN A 59 -13.33 14.54 8.22
CA GLN A 59 -12.95 15.74 7.45
C GLN A 59 -13.20 15.54 5.96
N ILE A 60 -13.18 14.30 5.46
CA ILE A 60 -13.73 13.93 4.16
C ILE A 60 -15.22 13.68 4.36
N ARG A 61 -15.98 14.77 4.28
CA ARG A 61 -17.39 14.85 4.63
C ARG A 61 -18.28 13.96 3.75
N ALA A 62 -17.88 13.73 2.51
CA ALA A 62 -18.49 12.73 1.66
C ALA A 62 -17.52 12.21 0.60
N ARG A 63 -17.73 10.97 0.15
CA ARG A 63 -16.95 10.32 -0.92
C ARG A 63 -17.87 9.95 -2.08
N VAL A 64 -17.50 10.36 -3.29
CA VAL A 64 -18.33 10.23 -4.50
C VAL A 64 -18.38 8.78 -4.97
N TRP A 65 -19.60 8.24 -5.10
CA TRP A 65 -19.85 6.97 -5.80
C TRP A 65 -19.94 7.16 -7.31
N SER A 66 -20.63 8.22 -7.73
CA SER A 66 -20.85 8.51 -9.14
C SER A 66 -20.98 10.00 -9.39
N PHE A 67 -20.47 10.44 -10.53
CA PHE A 67 -20.71 11.77 -11.09
C PHE A 67 -21.92 11.79 -12.03
N ASP A 68 -22.53 10.63 -12.30
CA ASP A 68 -23.80 10.53 -12.99
C ASP A 68 -24.94 10.71 -11.99
N GLY A 69 -25.71 11.79 -12.15
CA GLY A 69 -26.84 12.14 -11.29
C GLY A 69 -28.01 11.16 -11.37
N GLU A 70 -28.09 10.38 -12.45
CA GLU A 70 -29.16 9.41 -12.70
C GLU A 70 -28.76 7.99 -12.24
N GLU A 71 -27.47 7.73 -11.97
CA GLU A 71 -27.02 6.39 -11.57
C GLU A 71 -27.56 6.04 -10.17
N VAL A 72 -28.33 4.97 -10.09
CA VAL A 72 -28.84 4.46 -8.81
C VAL A 72 -27.72 3.72 -8.08
N ILE A 73 -27.50 4.06 -6.80
CA ILE A 73 -26.52 3.40 -5.93
C ILE A 73 -27.24 2.29 -5.15
N ASP A 74 -27.18 1.09 -5.68
CA ASP A 74 -27.80 -0.14 -5.18
C ASP A 74 -26.87 -1.36 -5.30
N ASP A 75 -27.35 -2.56 -4.98
CA ASP A 75 -26.61 -3.81 -5.16
C ASP A 75 -26.06 -4.00 -6.58
N ALA A 76 -26.81 -3.57 -7.61
CA ALA A 76 -26.40 -3.68 -8.99
C ALA A 76 -25.24 -2.73 -9.32
N PHE A 77 -25.23 -1.52 -8.73
CA PHE A 77 -24.08 -0.61 -8.81
C PHE A 77 -22.79 -1.26 -8.29
N PHE A 78 -22.82 -1.82 -7.07
CA PHE A 78 -21.64 -2.46 -6.49
C PHE A 78 -21.22 -3.68 -7.29
N LYS A 79 -22.17 -4.51 -7.75
CA LYS A 79 -21.88 -5.63 -8.65
C LYS A 79 -21.13 -5.18 -9.90
N ARG A 80 -21.60 -4.14 -10.60
CA ARG A 80 -20.95 -3.62 -11.83
C ARG A 80 -19.56 -3.05 -11.54
N ARG A 81 -19.40 -2.23 -10.49
CA ARG A 81 -18.12 -1.60 -10.16
C ARG A 81 -17.06 -2.61 -9.73
N ILE A 82 -17.45 -3.60 -8.91
CA ILE A 82 -16.54 -4.66 -8.47
C ILE A 82 -16.13 -5.55 -9.64
N GLN A 83 -17.09 -5.95 -10.50
CA GLN A 83 -16.78 -6.71 -11.70
C GLN A 83 -15.77 -5.98 -12.59
N LEU A 84 -15.97 -4.69 -12.83
CA LEU A 84 -15.04 -3.87 -13.62
C LEU A 84 -13.64 -3.80 -12.99
N ALA A 85 -13.55 -3.67 -11.67
CA ALA A 85 -12.26 -3.62 -10.97
C ALA A 85 -11.50 -4.95 -11.08
N VAL A 86 -12.21 -6.09 -11.00
CA VAL A 86 -11.65 -7.44 -11.19
C VAL A 86 -11.22 -7.66 -12.65
N GLU A 87 -12.07 -7.32 -13.62
CA GLU A 87 -11.75 -7.41 -15.05
C GLU A 87 -10.52 -6.57 -15.40
N ARG A 88 -10.40 -5.36 -14.82
CA ARG A 88 -9.21 -4.52 -15.01
C ARG A 88 -7.92 -5.24 -14.61
N ARG A 89 -7.94 -6.06 -13.56
CA ARG A 89 -6.76 -6.85 -13.13
C ARG A 89 -6.47 -8.01 -14.07
N GLN A 90 -7.49 -8.64 -14.63
CA GLN A 90 -7.33 -9.71 -15.62
C GLN A 90 -6.68 -9.22 -16.92
N LEU A 91 -6.82 -7.92 -17.23
CA LEU A 91 -6.19 -7.28 -18.38
C LEU A 91 -4.71 -6.90 -18.17
N LEU A 92 -4.16 -7.06 -16.96
CA LEU A 92 -2.76 -6.77 -16.64
C LEU A 92 -1.89 -8.02 -16.87
N PRO A 93 -1.02 -8.08 -17.89
CA PRO A 93 -0.15 -9.23 -18.11
C PRO A 93 0.75 -9.53 -16.91
N GLU A 94 1.24 -8.50 -16.21
CA GLU A 94 2.08 -8.60 -15.02
C GLU A 94 1.36 -9.17 -13.78
N ALA A 95 0.04 -9.29 -13.83
CA ALA A 95 -0.75 -9.94 -12.78
C ALA A 95 -0.99 -11.43 -13.06
N HIS A 96 -0.68 -11.92 -14.27
CA HIS A 96 -0.94 -13.30 -14.67
C HIS A 96 0.03 -14.25 -13.96
N GLY A 97 -0.51 -15.27 -13.28
CA GLY A 97 0.29 -16.27 -12.57
C GLY A 97 0.76 -15.86 -11.17
N GLU A 98 0.50 -14.62 -10.75
CA GLU A 98 0.81 -14.13 -9.41
C GLU A 98 -0.24 -14.62 -8.40
N GLY A 99 0.22 -15.21 -7.29
CA GLY A 99 -0.64 -15.75 -6.25
C GLY A 99 -1.28 -14.70 -5.34
N GLY A 100 -0.78 -13.46 -5.40
CA GLY A 100 -1.27 -12.32 -4.63
C GLY A 100 -1.53 -11.10 -5.52
N LEU A 101 -2.69 -10.47 -5.38
CA LEU A 101 -3.09 -9.35 -6.25
C LEU A 101 -4.06 -8.39 -5.55
N ARG A 102 -3.87 -7.08 -5.72
CA ARG A 102 -4.88 -6.10 -5.32
C ARG A 102 -5.99 -6.04 -6.35
N LEU A 103 -7.21 -6.44 -5.98
CA LEU A 103 -8.39 -6.41 -6.85
C LEU A 103 -9.10 -5.07 -6.86
N ILE A 104 -9.14 -4.38 -5.72
CA ILE A 104 -9.79 -3.07 -5.58
C ILE A 104 -8.90 -2.13 -4.79
N HIS A 105 -8.62 -0.96 -5.35
CA HIS A 105 -7.78 0.09 -4.78
C HIS A 105 -8.57 1.40 -4.57
N GLY A 106 -9.65 1.32 -3.79
CA GLY A 106 -10.40 2.47 -3.30
C GLY A 106 -10.93 3.38 -4.39
N GLU A 107 -10.63 4.67 -4.22
CA GLU A 107 -10.98 5.77 -5.11
C GLU A 107 -10.59 5.50 -6.56
N SER A 108 -9.42 4.88 -6.80
CA SER A 108 -8.92 4.64 -8.15
C SER A 108 -9.72 3.61 -8.95
N ASP A 109 -10.50 2.77 -8.26
CA ASP A 109 -11.45 1.84 -8.86
C ASP A 109 -12.90 2.30 -8.73
N GLY A 110 -13.12 3.56 -8.34
CA GLY A 110 -14.46 4.13 -8.19
C GLY A 110 -15.24 3.56 -7.00
N LEU A 111 -14.54 2.97 -6.03
CA LEU A 111 -15.11 2.43 -4.79
C LEU A 111 -14.41 3.05 -3.57
N PRO A 112 -14.59 4.36 -3.30
CA PRO A 112 -13.84 5.06 -2.26
C PRO A 112 -13.92 4.40 -0.89
N GLY A 113 -12.77 4.16 -0.28
CA GLY A 113 -12.66 3.50 1.02
C GLY A 113 -12.83 1.97 1.01
N LEU A 114 -12.90 1.32 -0.16
CA LEU A 114 -12.88 -0.13 -0.28
C LEU A 114 -11.52 -0.60 -0.80
N ILE A 115 -10.83 -1.45 -0.03
CA ILE A 115 -9.62 -2.14 -0.46
C ILE A 115 -9.89 -3.63 -0.46
N VAL A 116 -9.49 -4.32 -1.52
CA VAL A 116 -9.59 -5.79 -1.60
C VAL A 116 -8.32 -6.37 -2.17
N ASP A 117 -7.68 -7.24 -1.40
CA ASP A 117 -6.56 -8.06 -1.84
C ASP A 117 -7.00 -9.51 -1.99
N ARG A 118 -6.45 -10.20 -2.98
CA ARG A 118 -6.61 -11.63 -3.19
C ARG A 118 -5.30 -12.33 -2.89
N TYR A 119 -5.39 -13.42 -2.14
CA TYR A 119 -4.30 -14.35 -1.86
C TYR A 119 -4.81 -15.76 -2.15
N GLY A 120 -4.46 -16.32 -3.30
CA GLY A 120 -4.99 -17.62 -3.76
C GLY A 120 -6.52 -17.64 -3.85
N ASP A 121 -7.16 -18.45 -3.01
CA ASP A 121 -8.62 -18.64 -2.93
C ASP A 121 -9.32 -17.71 -1.91
N THR A 122 -8.55 -16.86 -1.23
CA THR A 122 -9.02 -16.03 -0.12
C THR A 122 -8.94 -14.55 -0.48
N LEU A 123 -10.02 -13.81 -0.22
CA LEU A 123 -10.05 -12.35 -0.30
C LEU A 123 -9.88 -11.74 1.09
N VAL A 124 -9.14 -10.64 1.18
CA VAL A 124 -9.05 -9.80 2.36
C VAL A 124 -9.59 -8.41 2.03
N VAL A 125 -10.60 -7.98 2.78
CA VAL A 125 -11.34 -6.74 2.55
C VAL A 125 -11.04 -5.75 3.66
N GLN A 126 -10.81 -4.48 3.30
CA GLN A 126 -10.82 -3.37 4.25
C GLN A 126 -11.89 -2.37 3.83
N LEU A 127 -12.80 -2.10 4.76
CA LEU A 127 -13.78 -1.03 4.65
C LEU A 127 -13.26 0.13 5.49
N THR A 128 -12.77 1.20 4.87
CA THR A 128 -12.12 2.31 5.60
C THR A 128 -12.99 3.55 5.68
N ALA A 129 -14.19 3.54 5.10
CA ALA A 129 -15.12 4.65 5.11
C ALA A 129 -16.57 4.20 5.37
N THR A 130 -17.41 5.15 5.82
CA THR A 130 -18.81 4.89 6.17
C THR A 130 -19.66 4.37 5.01
N GLY A 131 -19.33 4.73 3.77
CA GLY A 131 -20.01 4.26 2.57
C GLY A 131 -19.87 2.74 2.36
N PRO A 132 -18.65 2.22 2.15
CA PRO A 132 -18.39 0.78 2.07
C PRO A 132 -18.91 0.01 3.29
N GLU A 133 -18.78 0.57 4.50
CA GLU A 133 -19.35 -0.03 5.72
C GLU A 133 -20.85 -0.29 5.58
N LYS A 134 -21.62 0.72 5.13
CA LYS A 134 -23.06 0.59 4.95
C LYS A 134 -23.43 -0.45 3.88
N TRP A 135 -22.63 -0.53 2.82
CA TRP A 135 -22.86 -1.42 1.68
C TRP A 135 -22.14 -2.77 1.79
N ARG A 136 -21.65 -3.11 2.98
CA ARG A 136 -20.91 -4.34 3.30
C ARG A 136 -21.51 -5.59 2.65
N SER A 137 -22.80 -5.86 2.88
CA SER A 137 -23.45 -7.07 2.35
C SER A 137 -23.46 -7.12 0.82
N ALA A 138 -23.75 -5.98 0.17
CA ALA A 138 -23.73 -5.88 -1.30
C ALA A 138 -22.32 -6.09 -1.87
N ILE A 139 -21.31 -5.50 -1.20
CA ILE A 139 -19.89 -5.63 -1.57
C ILE A 139 -19.43 -7.08 -1.45
N VAL A 140 -19.68 -7.73 -0.31
CA VAL A 140 -19.29 -9.13 -0.07
C VAL A 140 -19.94 -10.06 -1.09
N GLY A 141 -21.25 -9.93 -1.33
CA GLY A 141 -21.95 -10.74 -2.32
C GLY A 141 -21.48 -10.49 -3.76
N ALA A 142 -21.10 -9.27 -4.09
CA ALA A 142 -20.53 -8.93 -5.40
C ALA A 142 -19.11 -9.50 -5.57
N LEU A 143 -18.27 -9.43 -4.55
CA LEU A 143 -16.91 -9.99 -4.56
C LEU A 143 -16.92 -11.50 -4.79
N GLN A 144 -17.74 -12.24 -4.01
CA GLN A 144 -17.85 -13.69 -4.16
C GLN A 144 -18.20 -14.09 -5.60
N ARG A 145 -19.16 -13.37 -6.23
CA ARG A 145 -19.59 -13.64 -7.61
C ARG A 145 -18.58 -13.24 -8.68
N ALA A 146 -17.76 -12.23 -8.41
CA ALA A 146 -16.80 -11.71 -9.40
C ALA A 146 -15.50 -12.51 -9.42
N THR A 147 -15.17 -13.23 -8.33
CA THR A 147 -13.87 -13.91 -8.18
C THR A 147 -13.97 -15.40 -7.96
N ASP A 148 -15.15 -15.93 -7.67
CA ASP A 148 -15.41 -17.32 -7.24
C ASP A 148 -14.56 -17.74 -6.01
N CYS A 149 -14.07 -16.78 -5.22
CA CYS A 149 -13.28 -17.07 -4.03
C CYS A 149 -14.16 -17.68 -2.93
N ALA A 150 -13.68 -18.77 -2.34
CA ALA A 150 -14.41 -19.50 -1.31
C ALA A 150 -14.41 -18.80 0.05
N ARG A 151 -13.44 -17.92 0.29
CA ARG A 151 -13.23 -17.28 1.60
C ARG A 151 -13.08 -15.77 1.47
N ILE A 152 -13.68 -15.03 2.41
CA ILE A 152 -13.55 -13.58 2.53
C ILE A 152 -13.31 -13.24 3.99
N TYR A 153 -12.19 -12.60 4.27
CA TYR A 153 -11.80 -12.11 5.59
C TYR A 153 -11.83 -10.59 5.61
N GLU A 154 -12.30 -9.99 6.69
CA GLU A 154 -12.24 -8.54 6.90
C GLU A 154 -11.05 -8.15 7.78
N ARG A 155 -10.27 -7.18 7.30
CA ARG A 155 -9.21 -6.47 8.03
C ARG A 155 -9.51 -4.98 8.10
N SER A 156 -10.65 -4.65 8.67
CA SER A 156 -11.08 -3.27 8.97
C SER A 156 -10.64 -2.86 10.37
N ASP A 157 -9.42 -3.20 10.78
CA ASP A 157 -8.84 -2.96 12.09
C ASP A 157 -7.89 -1.73 12.12
N SER A 158 -7.72 -1.07 10.98
CA SER A 158 -6.87 0.11 10.85
C SER A 158 -7.41 1.35 11.57
N ASP A 159 -6.52 2.14 12.18
CA ASP A 159 -6.85 3.38 12.90
C ASP A 159 -7.59 4.44 12.07
N VAL A 160 -7.47 4.40 10.74
CA VAL A 160 -8.13 5.38 9.86
C VAL A 160 -9.66 5.31 9.96
N ARG A 161 -10.24 4.19 10.40
CA ARG A 161 -11.69 4.06 10.64
C ARG A 161 -12.20 4.97 11.75
N ARG A 162 -11.36 5.26 12.75
CA ARG A 162 -11.71 6.20 13.82
C ARG A 162 -11.96 7.61 13.29
N LEU A 163 -11.26 8.00 12.21
CA LEU A 163 -11.49 9.28 11.52
C LEU A 163 -12.87 9.36 10.85
N GLU A 164 -13.48 8.22 10.57
CA GLU A 164 -14.83 8.09 10.00
C GLU A 164 -15.89 7.82 11.07
N GLY A 165 -15.50 7.76 12.35
CA GLY A 165 -16.39 7.42 13.48
C GLY A 165 -16.82 5.95 13.48
N LEU A 166 -15.97 5.07 12.92
CA LEU A 166 -16.23 3.63 12.84
C LEU A 166 -15.33 2.85 13.80
N GLU A 167 -15.90 1.82 14.42
CA GLU A 167 -15.13 0.89 15.25
C GLU A 167 -14.29 -0.07 14.38
N PRO A 168 -13.15 -0.57 14.90
CA PRO A 168 -12.39 -1.65 14.29
C PRO A 168 -13.23 -2.92 14.14
N VAL A 169 -13.10 -3.60 13.00
CA VAL A 169 -13.74 -4.90 12.72
C VAL A 169 -12.74 -5.83 12.06
N SER A 170 -12.67 -7.07 12.54
CA SER A 170 -11.86 -8.13 11.92
C SER A 170 -12.57 -9.46 12.07
N GLY A 171 -12.52 -10.29 11.03
CA GLY A 171 -13.11 -11.63 11.07
C GLY A 171 -13.57 -12.16 9.71
N TRP A 172 -14.05 -13.40 9.71
CA TRP A 172 -14.58 -14.04 8.51
C TRP A 172 -15.94 -13.45 8.11
N LEU A 173 -16.05 -13.00 6.86
CA LEU A 173 -17.30 -12.57 6.23
C LEU A 173 -17.92 -13.69 5.38
N LEU A 174 -17.09 -14.59 4.86
CA LEU A 174 -17.48 -15.78 4.11
C LEU A 174 -16.43 -16.88 4.33
N GLY A 175 -16.90 -18.12 4.52
CA GLY A 175 -16.02 -19.26 4.80
C GLY A 175 -15.44 -19.21 6.21
N GLU A 176 -14.41 -20.01 6.44
CA GLU A 176 -13.75 -20.15 7.73
C GLU A 176 -12.23 -20.37 7.56
N ALA A 177 -11.52 -20.30 8.68
CA ALA A 177 -10.07 -20.51 8.70
C ALA A 177 -9.72 -21.92 8.19
N SER A 178 -8.60 -22.01 7.49
CA SER A 178 -7.98 -23.28 7.15
C SER A 178 -6.87 -23.59 8.13
N ASP A 179 -6.68 -24.87 8.44
CA ASP A 179 -5.50 -25.34 9.19
C ASP A 179 -4.22 -25.23 8.35
N GLU A 180 -4.34 -25.10 7.02
CA GLU A 180 -3.22 -24.90 6.11
C GLU A 180 -2.80 -23.42 6.09
N ALA A 181 -1.48 -23.18 6.12
CA ALA A 181 -0.94 -21.84 5.98
C ALA A 181 -1.25 -21.27 4.60
N LEU A 182 -1.81 -20.06 4.56
CA LEU A 182 -2.08 -19.36 3.31
C LEU A 182 -0.76 -19.01 2.61
N LEU A 183 -0.54 -19.61 1.44
CA LEU A 183 0.66 -19.46 0.63
C LEU A 183 0.32 -18.84 -0.71
N ILE A 184 1.13 -17.86 -1.13
CA ILE A 184 1.13 -17.31 -2.48
C ILE A 184 2.44 -17.62 -3.18
N VAL A 185 2.43 -17.64 -4.51
CA VAL A 185 3.64 -17.65 -5.33
C VAL A 185 3.78 -16.25 -5.93
N GLU A 186 4.91 -15.60 -5.67
CA GLU A 186 5.23 -14.29 -6.25
C GLU A 186 6.56 -14.38 -7.00
N ASN A 187 6.56 -14.09 -8.30
CA ASN A 187 7.74 -14.24 -9.17
C ASN A 187 8.45 -15.61 -8.99
N GLY A 188 7.69 -16.69 -8.79
CA GLY A 188 8.23 -18.04 -8.58
C GLY A 188 8.78 -18.34 -7.18
N VAL A 189 8.61 -17.44 -6.21
CA VAL A 189 8.96 -17.64 -4.79
C VAL A 189 7.69 -17.87 -3.97
N ARG A 190 7.67 -18.91 -3.12
CA ARG A 190 6.57 -19.19 -2.20
C ARG A 190 6.64 -18.27 -0.97
N ILE A 191 5.54 -17.61 -0.62
CA ILE A 191 5.46 -16.66 0.48
C ILE A 191 4.21 -16.96 1.32
N ARG A 192 4.37 -17.10 2.63
CA ARG A 192 3.26 -17.21 3.59
C ARG A 192 2.66 -15.84 3.85
N VAL A 193 1.33 -15.81 3.90
CA VAL A 193 0.54 -14.62 4.18
C VAL A 193 -0.23 -14.85 5.48
N ASP A 194 -0.04 -13.96 6.46
CA ASP A 194 -0.83 -13.97 7.69
C ASP A 194 -1.91 -12.89 7.60
N ILE A 195 -3.11 -13.29 7.19
CA ILE A 195 -4.23 -12.36 7.02
C ILE A 195 -4.83 -11.88 8.34
N VAL A 196 -4.49 -12.51 9.47
CA VAL A 196 -5.08 -12.20 10.79
C VAL A 196 -4.17 -11.27 11.58
N ALA A 197 -2.91 -11.64 11.80
CA ALA A 197 -1.95 -10.86 12.58
C ALA A 197 -0.94 -10.10 11.72
N GLY A 198 -0.89 -10.36 10.40
CA GLY A 198 0.04 -9.68 9.50
C GLY A 198 -0.31 -8.21 9.26
N HIS A 199 0.69 -7.48 8.74
CA HIS A 199 0.57 -6.07 8.41
C HIS A 199 -0.39 -5.83 7.23
N LYS A 200 -1.08 -4.68 7.22
CA LYS A 200 -2.09 -4.32 6.23
C LYS A 200 -3.21 -5.37 6.16
N THR A 201 -3.32 -6.07 5.04
CA THR A 201 -4.23 -7.16 4.72
C THR A 201 -3.56 -8.53 4.88
N GLY A 202 -2.28 -8.55 5.28
CA GLY A 202 -1.47 -9.72 5.54
C GLY A 202 -0.13 -9.72 4.82
N PHE A 203 -0.01 -9.00 3.69
CA PHE A 203 1.22 -8.89 2.91
C PHE A 203 1.31 -7.60 2.08
N TYR A 204 2.53 -7.15 1.78
CA TYR A 204 2.81 -5.93 1.01
C TYR A 204 2.87 -6.22 -0.49
N LEU A 205 1.70 -6.32 -1.14
CA LEU A 205 1.59 -6.52 -2.60
C LEU A 205 2.11 -5.31 -3.41
N ASP A 206 2.12 -4.13 -2.81
CA ASP A 206 2.56 -2.88 -3.44
C ASP A 206 4.07 -2.79 -3.72
N GLN A 207 4.84 -3.78 -3.28
CA GLN A 207 6.27 -3.87 -3.53
C GLN A 207 6.64 -5.00 -4.53
N ARG A 208 5.65 -5.67 -5.14
CA ARG A 208 5.86 -6.84 -6.03
C ARG A 208 6.88 -6.57 -7.15
N ASP A 209 6.66 -5.53 -7.93
CA ASP A 209 7.53 -5.23 -9.09
C ASP A 209 8.92 -4.75 -8.65
N ASN A 210 8.99 -4.08 -7.50
CA ASN A 210 10.25 -3.65 -6.90
C ASN A 210 11.06 -4.84 -6.37
N ARG A 211 10.38 -5.86 -5.84
CA ARG A 211 10.99 -7.13 -5.47
C ARG A 211 11.48 -7.93 -6.67
N LEU A 212 10.76 -7.92 -7.79
CA LEU A 212 11.23 -8.51 -9.05
C LEU A 212 12.48 -7.79 -9.56
N LEU A 213 12.47 -6.45 -9.60
CA LEU A 213 13.66 -5.66 -9.97
C LEU A 213 14.85 -5.99 -9.05
N MET A 214 14.61 -6.16 -7.76
CA MET A 214 15.66 -6.52 -6.81
C MET A 214 16.27 -7.90 -7.13
N ARG A 215 15.46 -8.88 -7.53
CA ARG A 215 15.94 -10.18 -8.03
C ARG A 215 16.87 -10.03 -9.23
N GLU A 216 16.48 -9.23 -10.22
CA GLU A 216 17.28 -8.97 -11.42
C GLU A 216 18.64 -8.31 -11.08
N LEU A 217 18.65 -7.48 -10.04
CA LEU A 217 19.84 -6.78 -9.57
C LEU A 217 20.68 -7.59 -8.58
N ALA A 218 20.26 -8.77 -8.11
CA ALA A 218 20.93 -9.45 -6.99
C ALA A 218 22.12 -10.33 -7.40
N ALA A 219 22.23 -10.72 -8.67
CA ALA A 219 23.24 -11.68 -9.12
C ALA A 219 24.67 -11.27 -8.74
N GLY A 220 25.37 -12.14 -7.99
CA GLY A 220 26.75 -11.93 -7.58
C GLY A 220 26.98 -10.86 -6.50
N ARG A 221 25.91 -10.29 -5.92
CA ARG A 221 25.98 -9.17 -4.98
C ARG A 221 25.80 -9.61 -3.53
N ALA A 222 26.51 -8.95 -2.62
CA ALA A 222 26.21 -8.96 -1.19
C ALA A 222 25.10 -7.93 -0.89
N VAL A 223 24.00 -8.40 -0.29
CA VAL A 223 22.77 -7.63 -0.12
C VAL A 223 22.53 -7.31 1.36
N LEU A 224 22.13 -6.08 1.65
CA LEU A 224 21.60 -5.65 2.93
C LEU A 224 20.13 -5.26 2.78
N ASN A 225 19.24 -5.95 3.49
CA ASN A 225 17.81 -5.65 3.52
C ASN A 225 17.39 -5.13 4.89
N CYS A 226 17.08 -3.84 4.99
CA CYS A 226 16.66 -3.20 6.23
C CYS A 226 15.13 -3.08 6.30
N PHE A 227 14.56 -3.29 7.48
CA PHE A 227 13.11 -3.39 7.70
C PHE A 227 12.52 -4.54 6.88
N CYS A 228 13.19 -5.69 6.94
CA CYS A 228 12.93 -6.79 5.99
C CYS A 228 11.57 -7.46 6.16
N TYR A 229 10.87 -7.20 7.27
CA TYR A 229 9.60 -7.83 7.62
C TYR A 229 9.66 -9.36 7.45
N THR A 230 8.75 -9.95 6.69
CA THR A 230 8.68 -11.39 6.41
C THR A 230 9.63 -11.85 5.28
N GLY A 231 10.64 -11.03 4.94
CA GLY A 231 11.79 -11.42 4.12
C GLY A 231 11.56 -11.45 2.62
N ALA A 232 10.47 -10.90 2.10
CA ALA A 232 10.13 -11.03 0.67
C ALA A 232 11.19 -10.49 -0.29
N PHE A 233 11.79 -9.32 0.01
CA PHE A 233 12.97 -8.83 -0.72
C PHE A 233 14.14 -9.81 -0.61
N SER A 234 14.46 -10.28 0.59
CA SER A 234 15.57 -11.20 0.83
C SER A 234 15.46 -12.50 0.03
N LEU A 235 14.25 -13.09 -0.03
CA LEU A 235 14.00 -14.30 -0.81
C LEU A 235 14.19 -14.07 -2.31
N GLN A 236 13.76 -12.91 -2.81
CA GLN A 236 13.93 -12.54 -4.21
C GLN A 236 15.41 -12.26 -4.55
N ALA A 237 16.20 -11.70 -3.62
CA ALA A 237 17.65 -11.60 -3.78
C ALA A 237 18.31 -12.99 -3.89
N LEU A 238 17.95 -13.91 -3.00
CA LEU A 238 18.47 -15.28 -3.03
C LEU A 238 18.09 -15.96 -4.35
N ALA A 239 16.84 -15.81 -4.80
CA ALA A 239 16.36 -16.33 -6.08
C ALA A 239 17.03 -15.67 -7.29
N GLY A 240 17.59 -14.47 -7.12
CA GLY A 240 18.36 -13.72 -8.11
C GLY A 240 19.85 -14.03 -8.11
N GLY A 241 20.32 -14.90 -7.20
CA GLY A 241 21.73 -15.30 -7.14
C GLY A 241 22.61 -14.36 -6.31
N ALA A 242 22.06 -13.68 -5.30
CA ALA A 242 22.86 -13.01 -4.28
C ALA A 242 23.90 -13.97 -3.67
N THR A 243 25.09 -13.44 -3.37
CA THR A 243 26.16 -14.19 -2.70
C THR A 243 25.91 -14.27 -1.20
N SER A 244 25.30 -13.23 -0.64
CA SER A 244 24.85 -13.17 0.76
C SER A 244 23.73 -12.15 0.91
N VAL A 245 22.83 -12.36 1.88
CA VAL A 245 21.74 -11.46 2.21
C VAL A 245 21.66 -11.31 3.73
N LEU A 246 22.03 -10.15 4.25
CA LEU A 246 21.78 -9.77 5.64
C LEU A 246 20.45 -9.03 5.73
N SER A 247 19.52 -9.57 6.52
CA SER A 247 18.17 -9.04 6.72
C SER A 247 17.98 -8.60 8.16
N ILE A 248 17.52 -7.36 8.37
CA ILE A 248 17.36 -6.77 9.70
C ILE A 248 15.92 -6.32 9.89
N ASP A 249 15.32 -6.74 10.99
CA ASP A 249 14.01 -6.26 11.45
C ASP A 249 13.98 -6.22 12.98
N SER A 250 13.15 -5.36 13.57
CA SER A 250 12.96 -5.31 15.03
C SER A 250 11.95 -6.35 15.53
N SER A 251 11.20 -6.99 14.62
CA SER A 251 10.16 -7.96 14.97
C SER A 251 10.66 -9.40 14.85
N GLY A 252 10.94 -10.04 15.98
CA GLY A 252 11.20 -11.48 16.07
C GLY A 252 10.13 -12.34 15.37
N PRO A 253 8.82 -12.10 15.56
CA PRO A 253 7.77 -12.80 14.83
C PRO A 253 7.84 -12.64 13.30
N ALA A 254 8.17 -11.45 12.79
CA ALA A 254 8.33 -11.24 11.35
C ALA A 254 9.54 -12.02 10.80
N LEU A 255 10.66 -12.05 11.54
CA LEU A 255 11.84 -12.83 11.18
C LEU A 255 11.59 -14.34 11.25
N ALA A 256 10.81 -14.81 12.23
CA ALA A 256 10.38 -16.20 12.30
C ALA A 256 9.58 -16.59 11.05
N MET A 257 8.67 -15.73 10.60
CA MET A 257 7.94 -15.92 9.35
C MET A 257 8.88 -15.85 8.12
N ALA A 258 9.87 -14.95 8.12
CA ALA A 258 10.86 -14.86 7.04
C ALA A 258 11.70 -16.14 6.90
N MET A 259 12.16 -16.70 8.02
CA MET A 259 12.86 -17.99 8.05
C MET A 259 11.94 -19.13 7.57
N ALA A 260 10.67 -19.10 7.94
CA ALA A 260 9.70 -20.10 7.50
C ALA A 260 9.37 -19.98 5.99
N ASN A 261 9.38 -18.75 5.45
CA ASN A 261 9.28 -18.51 4.00
C ASN A 261 10.51 -19.03 3.25
N LEU A 262 11.72 -18.84 3.79
CA LEU A 262 12.93 -19.42 3.23
C LEU A 262 12.85 -20.96 3.21
N ALA A 263 12.40 -21.58 4.29
CA ALA A 263 12.21 -23.02 4.37
C ALA A 263 11.16 -23.55 3.36
N ALA A 264 10.16 -22.74 2.99
CA ALA A 264 9.18 -23.08 1.95
C ALA A 264 9.75 -23.04 0.51
N ASN A 265 11.01 -22.61 0.35
CA ASN A 265 11.71 -22.51 -0.92
C ASN A 265 13.04 -23.28 -0.87
N PRO A 266 13.02 -24.63 -0.89
CA PRO A 266 14.22 -25.46 -0.71
C PRO A 266 15.28 -25.27 -1.82
N GLN A 267 14.90 -24.66 -2.95
CA GLN A 267 15.82 -24.28 -4.01
C GLN A 267 16.71 -23.06 -3.67
N LEU A 268 16.38 -22.32 -2.60
CA LEU A 268 17.15 -21.16 -2.14
C LEU A 268 18.15 -21.60 -1.07
N ASP A 269 19.42 -21.22 -1.27
CA ASP A 269 20.51 -21.58 -0.36
C ASP A 269 20.41 -20.81 0.96
N ALA A 270 19.94 -21.49 2.01
CA ALA A 270 19.81 -20.90 3.34
C ALA A 270 21.15 -20.48 3.95
N GLY A 271 22.27 -21.05 3.50
CA GLY A 271 23.61 -20.66 3.96
C GLY A 271 24.01 -19.23 3.55
N ARG A 272 23.28 -18.64 2.60
CA ARG A 272 23.50 -17.25 2.15
C ARG A 272 22.62 -16.23 2.88
N ALA A 273 21.72 -16.68 3.75
CA ALA A 273 20.79 -15.81 4.45
C ALA A 273 21.19 -15.61 5.91
N GLU A 274 21.34 -14.34 6.32
CA GLU A 274 21.53 -13.95 7.72
C GLU A 274 20.31 -13.12 8.17
N TRP A 275 19.70 -13.51 9.29
CA TRP A 275 18.55 -12.84 9.88
C TRP A 275 18.94 -12.23 11.21
N ARG A 276 18.64 -10.95 11.42
CA ARG A 276 19.06 -10.21 12.61
C ARG A 276 17.89 -9.44 13.23
N GLU A 277 17.46 -9.90 14.40
CA GLU A 277 16.49 -9.17 15.22
C GLU A 277 17.19 -8.02 15.95
N ALA A 278 17.01 -6.80 15.45
CA ALA A 278 17.67 -5.62 16.01
C ALA A 278 17.01 -4.31 15.58
N ASP A 279 17.28 -3.24 16.33
CA ASP A 279 17.05 -1.88 15.83
C ASP A 279 17.91 -1.63 14.58
N VAL A 280 17.26 -1.22 13.50
CA VAL A 280 17.90 -1.03 12.20
C VAL A 280 18.93 0.11 12.27
N PHE A 281 18.60 1.23 12.91
CA PHE A 281 19.50 2.37 12.97
C PHE A 281 20.77 2.06 13.78
N ALA A 282 20.64 1.38 14.92
CA ALA A 282 21.77 0.91 15.72
C ALA A 282 22.62 -0.08 14.92
N THR A 283 22.00 -1.05 14.27
CA THR A 283 22.71 -2.06 13.48
C THR A 283 23.50 -1.44 12.33
N LEU A 284 22.93 -0.47 11.62
CA LEU A 284 23.63 0.25 10.54
C LEU A 284 24.85 1.03 11.04
N ARG A 285 24.79 1.59 12.26
CA ARG A 285 25.96 2.24 12.89
C ARG A 285 27.05 1.22 13.20
N THR A 286 26.69 0.06 13.73
CA THR A 286 27.64 -1.03 14.03
C THR A 286 28.26 -1.60 12.76
N LEU A 287 27.46 -1.92 11.73
CA LEU A 287 28.00 -2.39 10.44
C LEU A 287 29.00 -1.40 9.85
N ARG A 288 28.74 -0.09 9.99
CA ARG A 288 29.66 0.95 9.56
C ARG A 288 30.95 0.95 10.39
N SER A 289 30.89 0.87 11.72
CA SER A 289 32.08 0.83 12.57
C SER A 289 32.94 -0.39 12.29
N ASP A 290 32.31 -1.51 11.94
CA ASP A 290 32.96 -2.77 11.62
C ASP A 290 33.54 -2.80 10.20
N GLY A 291 33.42 -1.70 9.44
CA GLY A 291 33.94 -1.59 8.08
C GLY A 291 33.15 -2.42 7.06
N ARG A 292 31.99 -2.97 7.41
CA ARG A 292 31.16 -3.77 6.49
C ARG A 292 30.71 -2.91 5.30
N ARG A 293 30.61 -3.55 4.14
CA ARG A 293 30.08 -2.98 2.90
C ARG A 293 29.21 -3.98 2.16
N PHE A 294 28.36 -3.48 1.28
CA PHE A 294 27.40 -4.22 0.48
C PHE A 294 27.34 -3.66 -0.94
N ASP A 295 26.89 -4.48 -1.89
CA ASP A 295 26.76 -4.07 -3.29
C ASP A 295 25.33 -3.61 -3.62
N LEU A 296 24.36 -4.04 -2.80
CA LEU A 296 22.96 -3.65 -2.91
C LEU A 296 22.35 -3.46 -1.51
N VAL A 297 21.78 -2.30 -1.25
CA VAL A 297 21.12 -1.96 0.01
C VAL A 297 19.65 -1.62 -0.24
N ILE A 298 18.75 -2.18 0.57
CA ILE A 298 17.32 -1.92 0.54
C ILE A 298 16.91 -1.21 1.83
N LEU A 299 16.25 -0.07 1.70
CA LEU A 299 15.68 0.71 2.80
C LEU A 299 14.17 0.89 2.57
N ASP A 300 13.35 0.05 3.20
CA ASP A 300 11.87 0.17 3.16
C ASP A 300 11.29 0.41 4.57
N PRO A 301 11.56 1.59 5.18
CA PRO A 301 11.15 1.87 6.54
C PRO A 301 9.62 2.01 6.67
N PRO A 302 9.07 1.85 7.89
CA PRO A 302 7.67 2.16 8.17
C PRO A 302 7.36 3.65 7.89
N LYS A 303 6.07 4.00 7.88
CA LYS A 303 5.64 5.39 7.69
C LYS A 303 6.13 6.25 8.86
N PHE A 304 7.11 7.12 8.60
CA PHE A 304 7.56 8.13 9.58
C PHE A 304 6.64 9.35 9.65
N ALA A 305 5.89 9.66 8.56
CA ALA A 305 4.90 10.75 8.53
C ALA A 305 3.52 10.23 8.11
N PRO A 306 2.57 10.04 9.05
CA PRO A 306 1.21 9.67 8.71
C PRO A 306 0.43 10.81 8.03
N SER A 307 0.84 12.07 8.22
CA SER A 307 0.21 13.25 7.61
C SER A 307 1.24 14.34 7.26
N ALA A 308 0.84 15.32 6.44
CA ALA A 308 1.69 16.45 6.05
C ALA A 308 2.25 17.24 7.25
N ALA A 309 1.53 17.31 8.37
CA ALA A 309 1.98 17.99 9.58
C ALA A 309 3.24 17.35 10.22
N HIS A 310 3.52 16.09 9.91
CA HIS A 310 4.67 15.35 10.44
C HIS A 310 5.83 15.26 9.44
N ALA A 311 5.72 15.94 8.29
CA ALA A 311 6.64 15.77 7.17
C ALA A 311 8.09 16.19 7.50
N GLU A 312 8.31 17.27 8.26
CA GLU A 312 9.66 17.73 8.62
C GLU A 312 10.40 16.77 9.56
N GLY A 313 9.69 16.23 10.56
CA GLY A 313 10.23 15.22 11.46
C GLY A 313 10.60 13.94 10.71
N ALA A 314 9.70 13.48 9.84
CA ALA A 314 9.94 12.31 9.00
C ALA A 314 11.07 12.52 8.00
N ALA A 315 11.21 13.71 7.42
CA ALA A 315 12.29 14.03 6.48
C ALA A 315 13.67 13.80 7.10
N ARG A 316 13.86 14.14 8.40
CA ARG A 316 15.11 13.85 9.12
C ARG A 316 15.37 12.36 9.27
N ALA A 317 14.36 11.59 9.68
CA ALA A 317 14.49 10.13 9.81
C ALA A 317 14.80 9.46 8.45
N TYR A 318 14.13 9.87 7.37
CA TYR A 318 14.42 9.40 6.02
C TYR A 318 15.82 9.81 5.55
N ARG A 319 16.27 11.02 5.87
CA ARG A 319 17.63 11.46 5.53
C ARG A 319 18.67 10.59 6.25
N ASP A 320 18.52 10.41 7.56
CA ASP A 320 19.49 9.69 8.38
C ASP A 320 19.64 8.23 7.95
N ILE A 321 18.53 7.54 7.68
CA ILE A 321 18.60 6.14 7.21
C ILE A 321 19.29 6.05 5.85
N ASN A 322 19.02 6.98 4.93
CA ASN A 322 19.67 7.02 3.62
C ASN A 322 21.17 7.36 3.73
N VAL A 323 21.59 8.22 4.67
CA VAL A 323 23.02 8.49 4.93
C VAL A 323 23.74 7.20 5.30
N PHE A 324 23.15 6.38 6.17
CA PHE A 324 23.72 5.09 6.52
C PHE A 324 23.75 4.12 5.35
N GLY A 325 22.66 4.05 4.57
CA GLY A 325 22.61 3.23 3.34
C GLY A 325 23.75 3.56 2.38
N PHE A 326 23.94 4.84 2.05
CA PHE A 326 25.04 5.28 1.17
C PHE A 326 26.43 4.97 1.73
N ARG A 327 26.64 5.09 3.05
CA ARG A 327 27.95 4.81 3.68
C ARG A 327 28.31 3.33 3.67
N LEU A 328 27.32 2.44 3.58
CA LEU A 328 27.51 0.99 3.57
C LEU A 328 27.65 0.42 2.15
N LEU A 329 27.51 1.22 1.10
CA LEU A 329 27.71 0.76 -0.27
C LEU A 329 29.19 0.73 -0.67
N ASN A 330 29.54 -0.31 -1.43
CA ASN A 330 30.74 -0.34 -2.25
C ASN A 330 30.64 0.69 -3.41
N PRO A 331 31.77 1.14 -3.97
CA PRO A 331 31.78 1.89 -5.23
C PRO A 331 31.01 1.13 -6.32
N GLY A 332 30.19 1.82 -7.11
CA GLY A 332 29.27 1.20 -8.07
C GLY A 332 28.05 0.48 -7.47
N GLY A 333 27.92 0.46 -6.14
CA GLY A 333 26.82 -0.17 -5.42
C GLY A 333 25.46 0.52 -5.62
N LEU A 334 24.39 -0.22 -5.35
CA LEU A 334 23.01 0.18 -5.61
C LEU A 334 22.23 0.39 -4.31
N LEU A 335 21.48 1.50 -4.22
CA LEU A 335 20.53 1.77 -3.15
C LEU A 335 19.11 1.72 -3.70
N MET A 336 18.28 0.84 -3.15
CA MET A 336 16.82 0.88 -3.32
C MET A 336 16.20 1.46 -2.05
N THR A 337 15.60 2.64 -2.13
CA THR A 337 15.06 3.35 -0.95
C THR A 337 13.63 3.79 -1.19
N TYR A 338 12.78 3.65 -0.17
CA TYR A 338 11.33 3.83 -0.31
C TYR A 338 10.74 4.74 0.76
N SER A 339 9.56 5.29 0.45
CA SER A 339 8.67 5.99 1.37
C SER A 339 7.21 5.68 1.04
N CYS A 340 6.47 5.21 2.04
CA CYS A 340 5.01 5.04 1.98
C CYS A 340 4.24 6.21 2.62
N SER A 341 4.93 7.32 2.95
CA SER A 341 4.34 8.45 3.67
C SER A 341 3.57 9.34 2.68
N GLY A 342 2.24 9.42 2.82
CA GLY A 342 1.40 10.23 1.93
C GLY A 342 1.72 11.73 1.98
N GLY A 343 2.26 12.22 3.11
CA GLY A 343 2.71 13.60 3.27
C GLY A 343 4.02 13.95 2.55
N ILE A 344 4.75 12.96 2.01
CA ILE A 344 6.00 13.16 1.28
C ILE A 344 5.73 12.94 -0.20
N ARG A 345 5.90 14.02 -0.98
CA ARG A 345 5.84 13.98 -2.45
C ARG A 345 7.14 13.43 -3.02
N SER A 346 7.08 12.90 -4.23
CA SER A 346 8.23 12.28 -4.94
C SER A 346 9.42 13.23 -5.07
N GLU A 347 9.19 14.51 -5.32
CA GLU A 347 10.26 15.52 -5.45
C GLU A 347 10.95 15.79 -4.10
N VAL A 348 10.16 15.84 -3.02
CA VAL A 348 10.68 16.03 -1.66
C VAL A 348 11.47 14.81 -1.21
N PHE A 349 10.99 13.61 -1.52
CA PHE A 349 11.73 12.37 -1.24
C PHE A 349 13.08 12.35 -1.96
N GLN A 350 13.12 12.76 -3.23
CA GLN A 350 14.37 12.89 -3.96
C GLN A 350 15.34 13.89 -3.32
N GLN A 351 14.86 15.07 -2.89
CA GLN A 351 15.70 16.05 -2.20
C GLN A 351 16.30 15.46 -0.92
N ILE A 352 15.50 14.74 -0.13
CA ILE A 352 15.97 14.05 1.08
C ILE A 352 17.09 13.04 0.76
N VAL A 353 16.92 12.24 -0.30
CA VAL A 353 17.92 11.24 -0.72
C VAL A 353 19.19 11.91 -1.27
N ALA A 354 19.06 13.02 -2.01
CA ALA A 354 20.20 13.79 -2.49
C ALA A 354 21.01 14.39 -1.33
N ASP A 355 20.35 15.01 -0.35
CA ASP A 355 21.00 15.55 0.86
C ASP A 355 21.71 14.45 1.67
N ALA A 356 21.13 13.24 1.68
CA ALA A 356 21.72 12.08 2.32
C ALA A 356 23.00 11.62 1.62
N ALA A 357 23.03 11.61 0.27
CA ALA A 357 24.22 11.26 -0.50
C ALA A 357 25.37 12.24 -0.23
N VAL A 358 25.09 13.56 -0.26
CA VAL A 358 26.08 14.61 0.06
C VAL A 358 26.63 14.43 1.48
N SER A 359 25.76 14.13 2.45
CA SER A 359 26.16 13.93 3.85
C SER A 359 26.92 12.62 4.09
N ALA A 360 26.73 11.64 3.20
CA ALA A 360 27.52 10.44 3.16
C ALA A 360 28.90 10.65 2.51
N GLY A 361 29.14 11.81 1.88
CA GLY A 361 30.34 12.09 1.10
C GLY A 361 30.40 11.25 -0.18
N ARG A 362 29.24 11.02 -0.80
CA ARG A 362 29.09 10.17 -1.98
C ARG A 362 28.38 10.92 -3.10
N ASP A 363 28.90 10.77 -4.30
CA ASP A 363 28.16 11.09 -5.52
C ASP A 363 27.28 9.90 -5.91
N ALA A 364 26.08 10.19 -6.40
CA ALA A 364 25.12 9.18 -6.79
C ALA A 364 24.19 9.71 -7.89
N ARG A 365 23.62 8.78 -8.66
CA ARG A 365 22.65 9.07 -9.74
C ARG A 365 21.41 8.19 -9.58
N ILE A 366 20.26 8.75 -9.92
CA ILE A 366 18.99 8.00 -9.98
C ILE A 366 18.97 7.22 -11.29
N LEU A 367 18.90 5.90 -11.19
CA LEU A 367 18.74 5.01 -12.34
C LEU A 367 17.26 4.77 -12.68
N ARG A 368 16.41 4.68 -11.65
CA ARG A 368 14.98 4.42 -11.82
C ARG A 368 14.17 5.05 -10.69
N ARG A 369 13.00 5.58 -11.01
CA ARG A 369 11.96 5.89 -10.03
C ARG A 369 11.10 4.66 -9.82
N LEU A 370 10.86 4.31 -8.57
CA LEU A 370 10.14 3.12 -8.14
C LEU A 370 8.76 3.53 -7.62
N SER A 371 7.76 2.70 -7.89
CA SER A 371 6.36 2.96 -7.57
C SER A 371 5.65 1.67 -7.18
N ALA A 372 4.37 1.78 -6.83
CA ALA A 372 3.52 0.60 -6.69
C ALA A 372 3.24 -0.03 -8.08
N PRO A 373 2.96 -1.35 -8.13
CA PRO A 373 2.54 -2.06 -9.33
C PRO A 373 1.19 -1.59 -9.88
N ALA A 374 0.87 -2.00 -11.11
CA ALA A 374 -0.33 -1.59 -11.83
C ALA A 374 -1.67 -2.02 -11.20
N ASP A 375 -1.66 -3.03 -10.31
CA ASP A 375 -2.84 -3.43 -9.52
C ASP A 375 -3.13 -2.46 -8.36
N HIS A 376 -2.24 -1.49 -8.12
CA HIS A 376 -2.41 -0.32 -7.27
C HIS A 376 -2.51 0.98 -8.11
N PRO A 377 -3.54 1.10 -8.97
CA PRO A 377 -3.63 2.21 -9.92
C PRO A 377 -3.81 3.56 -9.21
N VAL A 378 -3.28 4.61 -9.81
CA VAL A 378 -3.56 5.99 -9.39
C VAL A 378 -4.54 6.60 -10.38
N ALA A 379 -5.74 6.97 -9.93
CA ALA A 379 -6.70 7.65 -10.80
C ALA A 379 -6.20 9.05 -11.18
N LEU A 380 -6.40 9.43 -12.45
CA LEU A 380 -5.96 10.72 -13.00
C LEU A 380 -6.51 11.94 -12.24
N HIS A 381 -7.68 11.80 -11.61
CA HIS A 381 -8.36 12.84 -10.84
C HIS A 381 -8.13 12.72 -9.32
N PHE A 382 -7.20 11.85 -8.90
CA PHE A 382 -6.91 11.55 -7.50
C PHE A 382 -5.43 11.21 -7.31
N SER A 383 -4.60 12.26 -7.34
CA SER A 383 -3.13 12.15 -7.17
C SER A 383 -2.71 11.63 -5.79
N GLU A 384 -3.54 11.82 -4.78
CA GLU A 384 -3.33 11.36 -3.41
C GLU A 384 -3.27 9.82 -3.31
N GLY A 385 -3.76 9.11 -4.33
CA GLY A 385 -3.59 7.67 -4.48
C GLY A 385 -2.13 7.24 -4.69
N GLU A 386 -1.25 8.14 -5.14
CA GLU A 386 0.19 7.86 -5.28
C GLU A 386 0.89 7.95 -3.90
N TYR A 387 0.84 6.85 -3.14
CA TYR A 387 1.38 6.82 -1.78
C TYR A 387 2.79 6.23 -1.68
N LEU A 388 3.15 5.23 -2.49
CA LEU A 388 4.47 4.58 -2.50
C LEU A 388 5.40 5.32 -3.47
N LYS A 389 6.55 5.75 -2.96
CA LYS A 389 7.64 6.34 -3.74
C LYS A 389 8.91 5.56 -3.46
N GLY A 390 9.75 5.39 -4.47
CA GLY A 390 11.10 4.91 -4.25
C GLY A 390 12.07 5.38 -5.32
N LEU A 391 13.36 5.20 -5.02
CA LEU A 391 14.46 5.48 -5.92
C LEU A 391 15.41 4.29 -5.95
N LEU A 392 15.82 3.90 -7.15
CA LEU A 392 17.03 3.11 -7.38
C LEU A 392 18.15 4.08 -7.71
N CYS A 393 19.13 4.19 -6.81
CA CYS A 393 20.30 5.02 -6.99
C CYS A 393 21.54 4.14 -7.16
N GLN A 394 22.50 4.60 -7.96
CA GLN A 394 23.84 4.02 -8.02
C GLN A 394 24.84 5.02 -7.44
N VAL A 395 25.73 4.53 -6.59
CA VAL A 395 26.84 5.29 -6.01
C VAL A 395 28.06 5.20 -6.92
N ASP A 396 28.82 6.29 -7.03
CA ASP A 396 30.12 6.35 -7.70
C ASP A 396 31.23 5.57 -6.96
#